data_AF-A6IW27-F1
#
_entry.id   AF-A6IW27-F1
#
_cell.length_a   1.000
_cell.length_b   1.000
_cell.length_c   1.000
_cell.angle_alpha   90.00
_cell.angle_beta   90.00
_cell.angle_gamma   90.00
#
_symmetry.space_group_name_H-M   'P 1'
#
loop_
_entity.id
_entity.type
_entity.pdbx_description
1 polymer ?
#
loop_
_entity_poly.entity_id
_entity_poly.type
_entity_poly.pdbx_seq_one_letter_code
_entity_poly.pdbx_strand_id
1 'polypeptide(L)'
;MVLGGCPVSYLLLCGQAALLLGNLLLLHCVSRSHSFNATAELDLTPSGAAHLEGPAASSWEYSDPNSPVILCSYLPDEFVDCDAPVDHVGNATAYQELGYGCLKFGGQAYSDVEHTAVQCRALEGIECASPRTFLRKNKPCIK
;
A
#
# COMPACT_ATOMS: atom_id res chain seq x y z
N MET A 1 -26.09 47.96 41.05
CA MET A 1 -25.81 46.62 41.62
C MET A 1 -25.19 45.78 40.51
N VAL A 2 -23.92 45.40 40.73
CA VAL A 2 -23.08 44.43 40.00
C VAL A 2 -23.55 43.96 38.61
N LEU A 3 -22.98 44.55 37.55
CA LEU A 3 -22.81 43.84 36.26
C LEU A 3 -21.53 43.01 36.38
N GLY A 4 -21.70 41.75 36.81
CA GLY A 4 -20.63 40.82 37.15
C GLY A 4 -19.88 40.35 35.92
N GLY A 5 -18.67 40.86 35.72
CA GLY A 5 -17.73 40.36 34.72
C GLY A 5 -17.33 38.92 35.05
N CYS A 6 -17.57 38.00 34.13
CA CYS A 6 -17.05 36.63 34.23
C CYS A 6 -15.52 36.71 34.37
N PRO A 7 -14.91 36.12 35.41
CA PRO A 7 -13.47 36.16 35.59
C PRO A 7 -12.81 35.48 34.39
N VAL A 8 -11.76 36.08 33.84
CA VAL A 8 -10.99 35.57 32.69
C VAL A 8 -10.58 34.09 32.90
N SER A 9 -10.35 33.70 34.15
CA SER A 9 -10.10 32.31 34.54
C SER A 9 -11.22 31.33 34.12
N TYR A 10 -12.49 31.73 34.12
CA TYR A 10 -13.62 30.89 33.69
C TYR A 10 -13.63 30.71 32.18
N LEU A 11 -13.32 31.77 31.42
CA LEU A 11 -13.17 31.67 29.95
C LEU A 11 -11.99 30.77 29.57
N LEU A 12 -10.88 30.87 30.30
CA LEU A 12 -9.71 30.00 30.10
C LEU A 12 -9.99 28.54 30.50
N LEU A 13 -10.76 28.30 31.57
CA LEU A 13 -11.18 26.94 31.95
C LEU A 13 -12.12 26.33 30.91
N CYS A 14 -13.11 27.10 30.44
CA CYS A 14 -14.05 26.64 29.41
C CYS A 14 -13.35 26.33 28.09
N GLY A 15 -12.37 27.16 27.68
CA GLY A 15 -11.58 26.91 26.47
C GLY A 15 -10.79 25.60 26.56
N GLN A 16 -10.15 25.33 27.70
CA GLN A 16 -9.39 24.09 27.90
C GLN A 16 -10.30 22.85 27.94
N ALA A 17 -11.47 22.96 28.58
CA ALA A 17 -12.46 21.88 28.59
C ALA A 17 -13.01 21.59 27.18
N ALA A 18 -13.26 22.62 26.38
CA ALA A 18 -13.72 22.47 25.00
C ALA A 18 -12.67 21.79 24.11
N LEU A 19 -11.40 22.16 24.25
CA LEU A 19 -10.29 21.54 23.52
C LEU A 19 -10.10 20.06 23.90
N LEU A 20 -10.20 19.73 25.19
CA LEU A 20 -10.12 18.35 25.67
C LEU A 20 -11.28 17.50 25.14
N LEU A 21 -12.51 18.04 25.18
CA LEU A 21 -13.69 17.32 24.69
C LEU A 21 -13.62 17.13 23.16
N GLY A 22 -13.12 18.12 22.42
CA GLY A 22 -12.90 18.03 20.98
C GLY A 22 -11.88 16.95 20.61
N ASN A 23 -10.75 16.88 21.30
CA ASN A 23 -9.76 15.82 21.09
C ASN A 23 -10.30 14.43 21.43
N LEU A 24 -11.11 14.30 22.49
CA LEU A 24 -11.75 13.04 22.84
C LEU A 24 -12.75 12.59 21.76
N LEU A 25 -13.56 13.52 21.23
CA LEU A 25 -14.47 13.26 20.10
C LEU A 25 -13.71 12.80 18.85
N LEU A 26 -12.59 13.46 18.52
CA LEU A 26 -11.75 13.07 17.38
C LEU A 26 -11.17 11.66 17.55
N LEU A 27 -10.67 11.30 18.74
CA LEU A 27 -10.18 9.95 19.00
C LEU A 27 -11.29 8.90 18.87
N HIS A 28 -12.49 9.16 19.41
CA HIS A 28 -13.63 8.25 19.30
C HIS A 28 -14.10 8.08 17.85
N CYS A 29 -14.05 9.14 17.03
CA CYS A 29 -14.33 9.04 15.60
C CYS A 29 -13.30 8.20 14.86
N VAL A 30 -12.01 8.35 15.16
CA VAL A 30 -10.94 7.55 14.55
C VAL A 30 -11.06 6.06 14.92
N SER A 31 -11.38 5.74 16.18
CA SER A 31 -11.64 4.35 16.59
C SER A 31 -12.85 3.74 15.88
N ARG A 32 -13.89 4.53 15.59
CA ARG A 32 -15.07 4.08 14.84
C ARG A 32 -14.77 3.83 13.36
N SER A 33 -13.84 4.56 12.75
CA SER A 33 -13.39 4.32 11.38
C SER A 33 -12.65 2.97 11.23
N HIS A 34 -11.97 2.51 12.28
CA HIS A 34 -11.22 1.25 12.24
C HIS A 34 -12.12 0.01 12.30
N SER A 35 -13.37 0.12 12.78
CA SER A 35 -14.29 -1.03 12.92
C SER A 35 -15.04 -1.40 11.64
N PHE A 36 -15.02 -0.55 10.59
CA PHE A 36 -15.75 -0.81 9.34
C PHE A 36 -14.97 -1.60 8.29
N ASN A 37 -13.69 -1.92 8.54
CA ASN A 37 -12.85 -2.67 7.60
C ASN A 37 -12.72 -4.17 7.93
N ALA A 38 -13.58 -4.70 8.80
CA ALA A 38 -13.60 -6.12 9.15
C ALA A 38 -14.79 -6.84 8.48
N THR A 39 -14.45 -7.84 7.67
CA THR A 39 -15.23 -9.05 7.36
C THR A 39 -16.26 -8.96 6.22
N ALA A 40 -15.81 -9.29 5.01
CA ALA A 40 -16.56 -10.11 4.07
C ALA A 40 -15.70 -11.35 3.74
N GLU A 41 -15.83 -12.39 4.56
CA GLU A 41 -15.31 -13.71 4.26
C GLU A 41 -16.23 -14.38 3.22
N LEU A 42 -15.69 -14.67 2.04
CA LEU A 42 -16.30 -15.62 1.11
C LEU A 42 -15.42 -16.87 1.05
N ASP A 43 -15.88 -17.83 1.84
CA ASP A 43 -15.47 -19.22 1.91
C ASP A 43 -15.80 -19.92 0.59
N LEU A 44 -14.79 -20.30 -0.19
CA LEU A 44 -14.91 -21.30 -1.25
C LEU A 44 -13.62 -22.10 -1.37
N THR A 45 -13.63 -23.26 -0.72
CA THR A 45 -12.74 -24.39 -1.01
C THR A 45 -12.93 -24.84 -2.47
N PRO A 46 -11.85 -25.25 -3.16
CA PRO A 46 -11.93 -26.54 -3.83
C PRO A 46 -10.68 -27.40 -3.65
N SER A 47 -10.95 -28.66 -3.37
CA SER A 47 -10.02 -29.79 -3.26
C SER A 47 -9.26 -30.08 -4.54
N GLY A 48 -7.95 -30.33 -4.40
CA GLY A 48 -7.21 -31.42 -5.07
C GLY A 48 -6.81 -31.25 -6.54
N ALA A 49 -5.51 -31.00 -6.77
CA ALA A 49 -4.75 -31.58 -7.88
C ALA A 49 -3.24 -31.53 -7.60
N ALA A 50 -2.55 -32.65 -7.79
CA ALA A 50 -1.12 -32.83 -7.60
C ALA A 50 -0.28 -32.04 -8.63
N HIS A 51 0.84 -31.42 -8.21
CA HIS A 51 1.92 -31.05 -9.14
C HIS A 51 3.27 -30.79 -8.43
N LEU A 52 4.24 -31.64 -8.78
CA LEU A 52 5.71 -31.52 -8.81
C LEU A 52 6.46 -30.57 -7.86
N GLU A 53 7.39 -31.19 -7.12
CA GLU A 53 8.54 -30.57 -6.45
C GLU A 53 9.28 -29.57 -7.37
N GLY A 54 9.13 -28.29 -7.04
CA GLY A 54 10.17 -27.27 -7.23
C GLY A 54 10.71 -26.88 -5.86
N PRO A 55 11.93 -26.30 -5.75
CA PRO A 55 12.50 -25.93 -4.46
C PRO A 55 11.50 -25.05 -3.73
N ALA A 56 11.03 -25.54 -2.58
CA ALA A 56 10.07 -24.86 -1.74
C ALA A 56 10.70 -23.53 -1.28
N ALA A 57 10.42 -22.47 -2.03
CA ALA A 57 10.43 -21.14 -1.45
C ALA A 57 9.43 -21.23 -0.29
N SER A 58 9.93 -21.25 0.93
CA SER A 58 9.12 -21.07 2.12
C SER A 58 8.35 -19.77 1.92
N SER A 59 7.12 -19.84 1.39
CA SER A 59 6.29 -18.67 1.24
C SER A 59 5.81 -18.35 2.64
N TRP A 60 6.59 -17.54 3.35
CA TRP A 60 6.16 -16.98 4.61
C TRP A 60 4.87 -16.22 4.30
N GLU A 61 3.76 -16.68 4.86
CA GLU A 61 2.50 -15.98 4.76
C GLU A 61 2.58 -14.77 5.68
N TYR A 62 2.14 -13.60 5.20
CA TYR A 62 2.14 -12.41 6.03
C TYR A 62 1.00 -12.49 7.04
N SER A 63 1.32 -12.79 8.29
CA SER A 63 0.30 -13.06 9.32
C SER A 63 0.27 -12.06 10.49
N ASP A 64 1.39 -11.41 10.81
CA ASP A 64 1.51 -10.55 11.99
C ASP A 64 2.24 -9.23 11.64
N PRO A 65 1.61 -8.05 11.81
CA PRO A 65 2.24 -6.76 11.54
C PRO A 65 3.38 -6.40 12.52
N ASN A 66 3.49 -7.08 13.67
CA ASN A 66 4.61 -6.91 14.60
C ASN A 66 5.77 -7.89 14.32
N SER A 67 5.60 -8.80 13.36
CA SER A 67 6.66 -9.68 12.92
C SER A 67 7.79 -8.86 12.26
N PRO A 68 9.06 -9.26 12.43
CA PRO A 68 10.17 -8.66 11.69
C PRO A 68 10.08 -8.90 10.17
N VAL A 69 9.27 -9.87 9.73
CA VAL A 69 9.12 -10.23 8.31
C VAL A 69 8.00 -9.41 7.67
N ILE A 70 8.36 -8.59 6.67
CA ILE A 70 7.43 -7.78 5.87
C ILE A 70 7.10 -8.43 4.53
N LEU A 71 6.06 -7.94 3.83
CA LEU A 71 5.76 -8.35 2.45
C LEU A 71 6.90 -7.98 1.50
N CYS A 72 7.28 -8.91 0.61
CA CYS A 72 8.30 -8.66 -0.42
C CYS A 72 7.93 -7.48 -1.33
N SER A 73 6.63 -7.29 -1.63
CA SER A 73 6.15 -6.18 -2.45
C SER A 73 6.30 -4.81 -1.79
N TYR A 74 6.52 -4.76 -0.47
CA TYR A 74 6.69 -3.54 0.32
C TYR A 74 8.16 -3.19 0.53
N LEU A 75 9.09 -4.02 0.06
CA LEU A 75 10.50 -3.68 0.09
C LEU A 75 10.73 -2.34 -0.66
N PRO A 76 11.53 -1.44 -0.08
CA PRO A 76 12.00 -0.23 -0.76
C PRO A 76 12.75 -0.55 -2.06
N ASP A 77 12.83 0.42 -2.98
CA ASP A 77 13.47 0.21 -4.30
C ASP A 77 14.95 -0.18 -4.20
N GLU A 78 15.64 0.16 -3.10
CA GLU A 78 17.05 -0.20 -2.87
C GLU A 78 17.26 -1.68 -2.50
N PHE A 79 16.20 -2.41 -2.13
CA PHE A 79 16.25 -3.82 -1.74
C PHE A 79 15.63 -4.77 -2.77
N VAL A 80 15.27 -4.24 -3.95
CA VAL A 80 14.64 -4.99 -5.02
C VAL A 80 15.34 -4.68 -6.34
N ASP A 81 15.50 -5.71 -7.15
CA ASP A 81 15.94 -5.58 -8.54
C ASP A 81 14.71 -5.63 -9.44
N CYS A 82 14.49 -4.58 -10.22
CA CYS A 82 13.31 -4.44 -11.08
C CYS A 82 13.72 -4.34 -12.53
N ASP A 83 13.03 -5.09 -13.39
CA ASP A 83 13.18 -4.98 -14.83
C ASP A 83 12.76 -3.60 -15.32
N ALA A 84 13.35 -3.18 -16.44
CA ALA A 84 12.92 -1.96 -17.12
C ALA A 84 11.48 -2.09 -17.65
N PRO A 85 10.72 -0.99 -17.76
CA PRO A 85 9.41 -1.01 -18.40
C PRO A 85 9.47 -1.60 -19.81
N VAL A 86 8.58 -2.55 -20.11
CA VAL A 86 8.48 -3.18 -21.43
C VAL A 86 7.99 -2.16 -22.45
N ASP A 87 8.71 -2.00 -23.56
CA ASP A 87 8.33 -1.12 -24.67
C ASP A 87 7.56 -1.90 -25.73
N HIS A 88 6.25 -1.67 -25.79
CA HIS A 88 5.38 -2.28 -26.80
C HIS A 88 5.44 -1.55 -28.15
N VAL A 89 6.16 -0.43 -28.24
CA VAL A 89 6.36 0.34 -29.49
C VAL A 89 5.01 0.69 -30.16
N GLY A 90 4.01 1.03 -29.36
CA GLY A 90 2.65 1.34 -29.83
C GLY A 90 1.77 0.13 -30.19
N ASN A 91 2.21 -1.11 -29.95
CA ASN A 91 1.41 -2.31 -30.20
C ASN A 91 0.38 -2.56 -29.07
N ALA A 92 -0.86 -2.15 -29.31
CA ALA A 92 -1.97 -2.28 -28.36
C ALA A 92 -2.34 -3.75 -28.04
N THR A 93 -2.17 -4.67 -28.99
CA THR A 93 -2.49 -6.09 -28.79
C THR A 93 -1.48 -6.73 -27.84
N ALA A 94 -0.18 -6.50 -28.05
CA ALA A 94 0.86 -7.02 -27.17
C ALA A 94 0.73 -6.48 -25.73
N TYR A 95 0.35 -5.21 -25.60
CA TYR A 95 0.02 -4.62 -24.29
C TYR A 95 -1.18 -5.31 -23.62
N GLN A 96 -2.26 -5.58 -24.36
CA GLN A 96 -3.46 -6.24 -23.82
C GLN A 96 -3.19 -7.69 -23.40
N GLU A 97 -2.34 -8.41 -24.13
CA GLU A 97 -1.95 -9.79 -23.80
C GLU A 97 -1.05 -9.86 -22.56
N LEU A 98 -0.08 -8.95 -22.44
CA LEU A 98 0.84 -8.92 -21.30
C LEU A 98 0.22 -8.27 -20.05
N GLY A 99 -0.68 -7.31 -20.24
CA GLY A 99 -1.38 -6.58 -19.17
C GLY A 99 -0.55 -5.50 -18.47
N TYR A 100 0.72 -5.31 -18.87
CA TYR A 100 1.62 -4.26 -18.42
C TYR A 100 2.64 -3.91 -19.51
N GLY A 101 3.49 -2.92 -19.26
CA GLY A 101 4.36 -2.27 -20.25
C GLY A 101 3.83 -0.91 -20.69
N CYS A 102 4.56 -0.27 -21.60
CA CYS A 102 4.30 1.08 -22.07
C CYS A 102 3.99 1.05 -23.57
N LEU A 103 2.95 1.75 -23.99
CA LEU A 103 2.69 2.00 -25.41
C LEU A 103 3.50 3.18 -25.94
N LYS A 104 3.77 4.17 -25.10
CA LYS A 104 4.57 5.36 -25.43
C LYS A 104 5.58 5.66 -24.32
N PHE A 105 6.80 5.99 -24.73
CA PHE A 105 7.83 6.54 -23.83
C PHE A 105 7.91 8.07 -23.93
N GLY A 106 8.31 8.69 -22.82
CA GLY A 106 8.57 10.12 -22.71
C GLY A 106 7.36 10.97 -22.33
N GLY A 107 7.64 12.22 -22.01
CA GLY A 107 6.72 13.20 -21.42
C GLY A 107 7.55 14.20 -20.62
N GLN A 108 7.04 15.41 -20.41
CA GLN A 108 7.72 16.43 -19.60
C GLN A 108 7.15 16.52 -18.19
N ALA A 109 5.81 16.56 -18.09
CA ALA A 109 5.13 16.51 -16.81
C ALA A 109 4.77 15.08 -16.43
N TYR A 110 4.60 14.83 -15.12
CA TYR A 110 4.17 13.53 -14.60
C TYR A 110 2.87 13.03 -15.24
N SER A 111 1.93 13.93 -15.53
CA SER A 111 0.66 13.61 -16.19
C SER A 111 0.82 13.12 -17.63
N ASP A 112 1.90 13.51 -18.30
CA ASP A 112 2.14 13.21 -19.71
C ASP A 112 2.98 11.95 -19.89
N VAL A 113 3.53 11.42 -18.79
CA VAL A 113 4.32 10.20 -18.73
C VAL A 113 3.38 9.04 -18.43
N GLU A 114 3.39 8.05 -19.31
CA GLU A 114 2.71 6.78 -19.08
C GLU A 114 3.38 6.06 -17.89
N HIS A 115 2.58 5.39 -17.06
CA HIS A 115 3.08 4.64 -15.92
C HIS A 115 2.61 3.20 -16.02
N THR A 116 3.50 2.27 -15.68
CA THR A 116 3.23 0.85 -15.84
C THR A 116 3.68 0.03 -14.64
N ALA A 117 3.37 -1.26 -14.67
CA ALA A 117 3.93 -2.24 -13.75
C ALA A 117 5.18 -2.88 -14.35
N VAL A 118 6.15 -3.22 -13.49
CA VAL A 118 7.35 -3.99 -13.87
C VAL A 118 7.52 -5.19 -12.96
N GLN A 119 8.20 -6.21 -13.47
CA GLN A 119 8.58 -7.36 -12.68
C GLN A 119 9.76 -6.97 -11.78
N CYS A 120 9.62 -7.18 -10.47
CA CYS A 120 10.68 -6.99 -9.50
C CYS A 120 10.95 -8.28 -8.74
N ARG A 121 12.17 -8.38 -8.19
CA ARG A 121 12.61 -9.45 -7.31
C ARG A 121 13.34 -8.88 -6.09
N ALA A 122 13.07 -9.41 -4.91
CA ALA A 122 13.85 -9.10 -3.70
C ALA A 122 15.32 -9.54 -3.86
N LEU A 123 16.26 -8.67 -3.48
CA LEU A 123 17.69 -8.98 -3.52
C LEU A 123 18.04 -10.22 -2.69
N GLU A 124 19.07 -10.94 -3.10
CA GLU A 124 19.56 -12.12 -2.40
C GLU A 124 19.92 -11.81 -0.94
N GLY A 125 19.57 -12.71 -0.02
CA GLY A 125 19.80 -12.55 1.42
C GLY A 125 18.78 -11.69 2.19
N ILE A 126 17.85 -11.01 1.51
CA ILE A 126 16.72 -10.33 2.17
C ILE A 126 15.60 -11.34 2.44
N GLU A 127 15.13 -11.46 3.68
CA GLU A 127 13.99 -12.32 4.03
C GLU A 127 12.68 -11.51 4.06
N CYS A 128 11.66 -11.97 3.33
CA CYS A 128 10.36 -11.31 3.23
C CYS A 128 9.24 -12.34 2.97
N ALA A 129 8.00 -11.95 3.27
CA ALA A 129 6.77 -12.71 3.10
C ALA A 129 6.17 -12.56 1.69
N SER A 130 5.40 -13.57 1.27
CA SER A 130 4.84 -13.70 -0.09
C SER A 130 5.91 -13.94 -1.18
N PRO A 131 5.56 -14.09 -2.47
CA PRO A 131 6.53 -14.36 -3.51
C PRO A 131 7.62 -13.29 -3.60
N ARG A 132 8.88 -13.72 -3.63
CA ARG A 132 10.05 -12.85 -3.82
C ARG A 132 10.03 -12.09 -5.14
N THR A 133 9.27 -12.60 -6.12
CA THR A 133 9.08 -12.02 -7.44
C THR A 133 7.65 -11.49 -7.53
N PHE A 134 7.48 -10.19 -7.81
CA PHE A 134 6.19 -9.50 -7.78
C PHE A 134 6.14 -8.33 -8.77
N LEU A 135 4.93 -7.88 -9.12
CA LEU A 135 4.73 -6.71 -9.97
C LEU A 135 4.70 -5.42 -9.14
N ARG A 136 5.56 -4.46 -9.48
CA ARG A 136 5.59 -3.13 -8.85
C ARG A 136 5.02 -2.08 -9.80
N LYS A 137 3.99 -1.38 -9.34
CA LYS A 137 3.22 -0.40 -10.12
C LYS A 137 3.91 0.97 -10.15
N ASN A 138 3.36 1.89 -10.95
CA ASN A 138 3.76 3.29 -11.03
C ASN A 138 5.21 3.52 -11.47
N LYS A 139 5.77 2.64 -12.30
CA LYS A 139 7.08 2.89 -12.92
C LYS A 139 6.88 3.76 -14.16
N PRO A 140 7.59 4.90 -14.26
CA PRO A 140 7.42 5.83 -15.37
C PRO A 140 8.04 5.27 -16.67
N CYS A 141 7.33 5.46 -17.78
CA CYS A 141 7.78 5.09 -19.11
C CYS A 141 8.73 6.16 -19.68
N ILE A 142 9.94 6.24 -19.13
CA ILE A 142 11.02 7.15 -19.55
C ILE A 142 12.31 6.35 -19.80
N LYS A 143 13.19 6.87 -20.66
CA LYS A 143 14.49 6.29 -20.99
C LYS A 143 15.61 7.12 -20.38
#